data_AF-A0A498MLN0-F1
#
_entry.id   AF-A0A498MLN0-F1
#
_cell.length_a   1.000
_cell.length_b   1.000
_cell.length_c   1.000
_cell.angle_alpha   90.00
_cell.angle_beta   90.00
_cell.angle_gamma   90.00
#
_symmetry.space_group_name_H-M   'P 1'
#
loop_
_entity.id
_entity.type
_entity.pdbx_description
1 polymer ?
#
loop_
_entity_poly.entity_id
_entity_poly.type
_entity_poly.pdbx_seq_one_letter_code
_entity_poly.pdbx_strand_id
1 'polypeptide(L)'
;MRLREWLIAQIDSGKYAGLSWENEEKTMFRIPWKHAAKQDYRQNQDAALFKAWAMYKGKFQEGRDKADPSTWKTRLRCALNKSTDFQEVPERSQLDISEPYKVYRILDDTGRAAVNGRAYACPGTGTKACANADLQSVPLYPSQVPITDCRLEVRLFYHGNVVQNLITTSPDGCFILHGCAPVGNERIYGPCEAKKVFFPRPEVVHLPPGIAEAMTRLLPHLEKGVLVWVAPDGVFIKRFCQGRVYWDGPLAEHRHKPNKLERERTCKLLDMTIFMQELQNHRQGAGPEPQYTVDLCFGEEFPDPSQPKTKKLITAQVIPLFAVECLRRHNAPNNVEMKQSPPHRKTNE
;
A
#
# COMPACT_ATOMS: atom_id res chain seq x y z
N MET A 1 -3.25 -1.19 27.42
CA MET A 1 -2.10 -1.99 26.93
C MET A 1 -2.23 -2.16 25.41
N ARG A 2 -1.12 -1.91 24.70
CA ARG A 2 -1.00 -1.92 23.23
C ARG A 2 -1.07 -3.37 22.69
N LEU A 3 -1.34 -3.56 21.40
CA LEU A 3 -1.45 -4.90 20.79
C LEU A 3 -0.18 -5.73 21.03
N ARG A 4 1.00 -5.09 20.89
CA ARG A 4 2.32 -5.70 21.15
C ARG A 4 2.41 -6.35 22.53
N GLU A 5 2.26 -5.55 23.57
CA GLU A 5 2.32 -5.99 24.97
C GLU A 5 1.33 -7.13 25.25
N TRP A 6 0.08 -6.99 24.77
CA TRP A 6 -0.96 -7.99 24.98
C TRP A 6 -0.60 -9.32 24.33
N LEU A 7 -0.12 -9.29 23.08
CA LEU A 7 0.19 -10.50 22.33
C LEU A 7 1.42 -11.21 22.88
N ILE A 8 2.46 -10.47 23.28
CA ILE A 8 3.62 -11.02 23.98
C ILE A 8 3.17 -11.76 25.25
N ALA A 9 2.33 -11.13 26.07
CA ALA A 9 1.79 -11.78 27.26
C ALA A 9 0.97 -13.04 26.94
N GLN A 10 0.24 -13.07 25.82
CA GLN A 10 -0.49 -14.27 25.40
C GLN A 10 0.45 -15.39 24.94
N ILE A 11 1.54 -15.06 24.23
CA ILE A 11 2.54 -16.05 23.80
C ILE A 11 3.24 -16.64 25.03
N ASP A 12 3.73 -15.77 25.93
CA ASP A 12 4.43 -16.19 27.15
C ASP A 12 3.53 -16.97 28.12
N SER A 13 2.20 -16.78 28.05
CA SER A 13 1.26 -17.55 28.87
C SER A 13 1.20 -19.04 28.53
N GLY A 14 1.60 -19.45 27.31
CA GLY A 14 1.47 -20.84 26.84
C GLY A 14 0.03 -21.36 26.74
N LYS A 15 -0.99 -20.50 26.90
CA LYS A 15 -2.40 -20.91 27.02
C LYS A 15 -3.03 -21.40 25.71
N TYR A 16 -2.53 -20.94 24.57
CA TYR A 16 -3.12 -21.20 23.25
C TYR A 16 -2.27 -22.17 22.45
N ALA A 17 -2.82 -23.34 22.12
CA ALA A 17 -2.11 -24.36 21.37
C ALA A 17 -1.61 -23.82 20.03
N GLY A 18 -0.31 -23.99 19.75
CA GLY A 18 0.35 -23.54 18.52
C GLY A 18 0.71 -22.05 18.46
N LEU A 19 0.36 -21.24 19.48
CA LEU A 19 0.91 -19.89 19.66
C LEU A 19 2.25 -20.01 20.40
N SER A 20 3.37 -19.74 19.74
CA SER A 20 4.70 -19.86 20.35
C SER A 20 5.73 -18.93 19.73
N TRP A 21 6.81 -18.68 20.47
CA TRP A 21 8.04 -18.10 19.92
C TRP A 21 8.68 -19.09 18.92
N GLU A 22 9.30 -18.54 17.87
CA GLU A 22 10.04 -19.27 16.82
C GLU A 22 11.56 -19.18 17.03
N ASN A 23 12.02 -18.26 17.87
CA ASN A 23 13.42 -18.04 18.19
C ASN A 23 13.62 -17.69 19.68
N GLU A 24 14.81 -17.96 20.19
CA GLU A 24 15.18 -17.69 21.59
C GLU A 24 15.21 -16.18 21.90
N GLU A 25 15.50 -15.35 20.89
CA GLU A 25 15.54 -13.89 21.05
C GLU A 25 14.13 -13.27 21.23
N LYS A 26 13.06 -14.07 21.12
CA LYS A 26 11.66 -13.62 21.22
C LYS A 26 11.33 -12.45 20.29
N THR A 27 11.87 -12.47 19.08
CA THR A 27 11.58 -11.48 18.03
C THR A 27 10.67 -12.05 16.94
N MET A 28 10.45 -13.36 16.89
CA MET A 28 9.56 -14.02 15.93
C MET A 28 8.64 -15.00 16.65
N PHE A 29 7.37 -15.01 16.27
CA PHE A 29 6.37 -15.91 16.84
C PHE A 29 5.41 -16.39 15.75
N ARG A 30 4.75 -17.51 16.00
CA ARG A 30 3.71 -18.04 15.13
C ARG A 30 2.33 -17.97 15.76
N ILE A 31 1.30 -17.79 14.92
CA ILE A 31 -0.11 -17.82 15.30
C ILE A 31 -0.80 -18.96 14.53
N PRO A 32 -1.55 -19.85 15.20
CA PRO A 32 -2.42 -20.83 14.54
C PRO A 32 -3.44 -20.15 13.62
N TRP A 33 -3.59 -20.65 12.39
CA TRP A 33 -4.37 -19.99 11.35
C TRP A 33 -5.43 -20.87 10.69
N LYS A 34 -5.95 -21.88 11.40
CA LYS A 34 -6.95 -22.82 10.86
C LYS A 34 -8.21 -22.12 10.30
N HIS A 35 -8.71 -22.62 9.18
CA HIS A 35 -9.91 -22.12 8.52
C HIS A 35 -11.17 -22.76 9.13
N ALA A 36 -12.19 -21.94 9.41
CA ALA A 36 -13.45 -22.40 10.00
C ALA A 36 -14.25 -23.37 9.10
N ALA A 37 -13.89 -23.46 7.80
CA ALA A 37 -14.48 -24.39 6.85
C ALA A 37 -13.84 -25.81 6.89
N LYS A 38 -12.73 -26.01 7.62
CA LYS A 38 -12.15 -27.36 7.76
C LYS A 38 -13.04 -28.21 8.68
N GLN A 39 -13.21 -29.49 8.33
CA GLN A 39 -14.08 -30.43 9.08
C GLN A 39 -13.63 -30.63 10.54
N ASP A 40 -12.34 -30.50 10.79
CA ASP A 40 -11.70 -30.67 12.11
C ASP A 40 -11.51 -29.33 12.86
N TYR A 41 -12.26 -28.29 12.47
CA TYR A 41 -12.23 -26.99 13.13
C TYR A 41 -12.93 -27.05 14.51
N ARG A 42 -12.16 -26.78 15.56
CA ARG A 42 -12.59 -26.77 16.96
C ARG A 42 -12.66 -25.32 17.43
N GLN A 43 -13.84 -24.72 17.40
CA GLN A 43 -14.04 -23.33 17.79
C GLN A 43 -13.39 -22.97 19.15
N ASN A 44 -13.51 -23.83 20.16
CA ASN A 44 -12.96 -23.56 21.50
C ASN A 44 -11.43 -23.54 21.55
N GLN A 45 -10.74 -24.13 20.56
CA GLN A 45 -9.28 -24.17 20.47
C GLN A 45 -8.79 -23.22 19.37
N ASP A 46 -9.27 -23.42 18.15
CA ASP A 46 -8.83 -22.68 16.95
C ASP A 46 -9.30 -21.23 16.93
N ALA A 47 -10.35 -20.89 17.68
CA ALA A 47 -10.80 -19.51 17.85
C ALA A 47 -10.33 -18.87 19.16
N ALA A 48 -9.64 -19.61 20.05
CA ALA A 48 -9.40 -19.20 21.43
C ALA A 48 -8.63 -17.87 21.54
N LEU A 49 -7.52 -17.75 20.81
CA LEU A 49 -6.71 -16.52 20.78
C LEU A 49 -7.52 -15.34 20.23
N PHE A 50 -8.27 -15.57 19.16
CA PHE A 50 -9.09 -14.53 18.51
C PHE A 50 -10.22 -14.07 19.43
N LYS A 51 -10.88 -15.01 20.12
CA LYS A 51 -11.90 -14.74 21.15
C LYS A 51 -11.31 -13.91 22.28
N ALA A 52 -10.15 -14.30 22.80
CA ALA A 52 -9.46 -13.57 23.86
C ALA A 52 -9.12 -12.12 23.46
N TRP A 53 -8.68 -11.91 22.22
CA TRP A 53 -8.48 -10.55 21.70
C TRP A 53 -9.78 -9.75 21.64
N ALA A 54 -10.87 -10.37 21.19
CA ALA A 54 -12.18 -9.72 21.14
C ALA A 54 -12.69 -9.35 22.54
N MET A 55 -12.50 -10.22 23.54
CA MET A 55 -12.81 -9.95 24.95
C MET A 55 -11.95 -8.81 25.51
N TYR A 56 -10.64 -8.87 25.28
CA TYR A 56 -9.70 -7.85 25.74
C TYR A 56 -10.00 -6.45 25.17
N LYS A 57 -10.47 -6.37 23.93
CA LYS A 57 -10.92 -5.11 23.31
C LYS A 57 -12.34 -4.70 23.70
N GLY A 58 -13.02 -5.45 24.56
CA GLY A 58 -14.40 -5.21 24.97
C GLY A 58 -15.41 -5.33 23.82
N LYS A 59 -15.08 -6.11 22.78
CA LYS A 59 -15.92 -6.29 21.58
C LYS A 59 -16.65 -7.63 21.54
N PHE A 60 -16.56 -8.40 22.61
CA PHE A 60 -17.29 -9.64 22.86
C PHE A 60 -17.37 -9.88 24.37
N GLN A 61 -18.58 -10.18 24.86
CA GLN A 61 -18.84 -10.61 26.24
C GLN A 61 -19.38 -12.03 26.25
N GLU A 62 -18.67 -12.92 26.92
CA GLU A 62 -19.06 -14.33 27.05
C GLU A 62 -20.39 -14.46 27.82
N GLY A 63 -21.30 -15.30 27.31
CA GLY A 63 -22.65 -15.48 27.87
C GLY A 63 -23.67 -14.41 27.47
N ARG A 64 -23.24 -13.26 26.92
CA ARG A 64 -24.14 -12.19 26.45
C ARG A 64 -24.21 -12.10 24.94
N ASP A 65 -23.05 -12.11 24.28
CA ASP A 65 -22.96 -11.94 22.83
C ASP A 65 -22.95 -13.30 22.13
N LYS A 66 -23.53 -13.36 20.92
CA LYS A 66 -23.44 -14.56 20.08
C LYS A 66 -22.00 -14.75 19.59
N ALA A 67 -21.49 -15.98 19.68
CA ALA A 67 -20.14 -16.29 19.23
C ALA A 67 -19.99 -16.13 17.71
N ASP A 68 -18.93 -15.44 17.28
CA ASP A 68 -18.58 -15.24 15.88
C ASP A 68 -17.06 -15.33 15.68
N PRO A 69 -16.52 -16.55 15.51
CA PRO A 69 -15.10 -16.79 15.30
C PRO A 69 -14.51 -16.06 14.08
N SER A 70 -15.30 -15.92 13.01
CA SER A 70 -14.89 -15.25 11.78
C SER A 70 -14.64 -13.76 12.00
N THR A 71 -15.54 -13.11 12.75
CA THR A 71 -15.38 -11.71 13.16
C THR A 71 -14.19 -11.53 14.11
N TRP A 72 -14.00 -12.43 15.08
CA TRP A 72 -12.86 -12.37 15.99
C TRP A 72 -11.52 -12.50 15.26
N LYS A 73 -11.39 -13.49 14.38
CA LYS A 73 -10.18 -13.71 13.55
C LYS A 73 -9.91 -12.50 12.67
N THR A 74 -10.94 -11.92 12.06
CA THR A 74 -10.83 -10.70 11.24
C THR A 74 -10.31 -9.52 12.06
N ARG A 75 -10.79 -9.33 13.29
CA ARG A 75 -10.35 -8.24 14.16
C ARG A 75 -8.88 -8.34 14.55
N LEU A 76 -8.39 -9.52 14.93
CA LEU A 76 -6.97 -9.70 15.26
C LEU A 76 -6.10 -9.54 14.01
N ARG A 77 -6.50 -10.13 12.87
CA ARG A 77 -5.82 -9.97 11.58
C ARG A 77 -5.66 -8.50 11.20
N CYS A 78 -6.73 -7.71 11.31
CA CYS A 78 -6.69 -6.28 11.01
C CYS A 78 -5.79 -5.51 11.98
N ALA A 79 -5.75 -5.91 13.26
CA ALA A 79 -4.90 -5.28 14.26
C ALA A 79 -3.41 -5.53 13.97
N LEU A 80 -3.06 -6.78 13.62
CA LEU A 80 -1.70 -7.15 13.21
C LEU A 80 -1.27 -6.38 11.95
N ASN A 81 -2.10 -6.39 10.90
CA ASN A 81 -1.77 -5.74 9.63
C ASN A 81 -1.65 -4.20 9.70
N LYS A 82 -2.28 -3.56 10.69
CA LYS A 82 -2.22 -2.11 10.89
C LYS A 82 -1.09 -1.69 11.83
N SER A 83 -0.53 -2.62 12.59
CA SER A 83 0.47 -2.30 13.60
C SER A 83 1.84 -2.17 12.95
N THR A 84 2.57 -1.12 13.32
CA THR A 84 3.99 -0.93 12.97
C THR A 84 4.92 -1.80 13.79
N ASP A 85 4.41 -2.50 14.81
CA ASP A 85 5.21 -3.36 15.69
C ASP A 85 5.42 -4.75 15.09
N PHE A 86 4.71 -5.11 14.01
CA PHE A 86 4.70 -6.46 13.47
C PHE A 86 4.89 -6.48 11.96
N GLN A 87 5.65 -7.46 11.48
CA GLN A 87 5.80 -7.80 10.07
C GLN A 87 5.47 -9.29 9.87
N GLU A 88 4.56 -9.63 8.96
CA GLU A 88 4.32 -11.03 8.59
C GLU A 88 5.55 -11.57 7.83
N VAL A 89 5.91 -12.83 8.08
CA VAL A 89 7.01 -13.55 7.40
C VAL A 89 6.40 -14.74 6.64
N PRO A 90 5.87 -14.52 5.42
CA PRO A 90 5.16 -15.55 4.67
C PRO A 90 6.01 -16.79 4.38
N GLU A 91 7.31 -16.62 4.17
CA GLU A 91 8.26 -17.69 3.82
C GLU A 91 8.41 -18.73 4.93
N ARG A 92 8.08 -18.35 6.18
CA ARG A 92 8.10 -19.24 7.34
C ARG A 92 6.71 -19.73 7.76
N SER A 93 5.66 -19.23 7.11
CA SER A 93 4.28 -19.61 7.39
C SER A 93 3.94 -20.93 6.68
N GLN A 94 3.16 -21.80 7.32
CA GLN A 94 2.72 -23.07 6.73
C GLN A 94 1.19 -23.14 6.79
N LEU A 95 0.54 -23.04 5.63
CA LEU A 95 -0.93 -23.03 5.54
C LEU A 95 -1.53 -24.35 5.04
N ASP A 96 -0.71 -25.20 4.40
CA ASP A 96 -1.15 -26.44 3.76
C ASP A 96 -1.03 -27.69 4.65
N ILE A 97 -0.64 -27.52 5.91
CA ILE A 97 -0.53 -28.60 6.90
C ILE A 97 -1.82 -28.79 7.72
N SER A 98 -1.86 -29.86 8.51
CA SER A 98 -3.00 -30.19 9.39
C SER A 98 -3.32 -29.06 10.37
N GLU A 99 -2.29 -28.54 11.04
CA GLU A 99 -2.36 -27.42 11.98
C GLU A 99 -1.64 -26.18 11.40
N PRO A 100 -2.31 -25.42 10.51
CA PRO A 100 -1.68 -24.34 9.79
C PRO A 100 -1.38 -23.16 10.71
N TYR A 101 -0.31 -22.42 10.41
CA TYR A 101 0.11 -21.26 11.18
C TYR A 101 0.74 -20.17 10.30
N LYS A 102 0.76 -18.95 10.84
CA LYS A 102 1.43 -17.78 10.26
C LYS A 102 2.52 -17.28 11.17
N VAL A 103 3.64 -16.86 10.61
CA VAL A 103 4.79 -16.33 11.36
C VAL A 103 4.83 -14.81 11.25
N TYR A 104 5.12 -14.16 12.38
CA TYR A 104 5.26 -12.71 12.50
C TYR A 104 6.57 -12.38 13.21
N ARG A 105 7.21 -11.30 12.79
CA ARG A 105 8.37 -10.68 13.42
C ARG A 105 7.95 -9.42 14.16
N ILE A 106 8.48 -9.23 15.36
CA ILE A 106 8.36 -8.00 16.14
C ILE A 106 9.44 -7.01 15.68
N LEU A 107 9.03 -5.78 15.39
CA LEU A 107 9.93 -4.69 15.04
C LEU A 107 10.24 -3.89 16.32
N ASP A 108 11.53 -3.74 16.64
CA ASP A 108 11.96 -2.93 17.79
C ASP A 108 12.05 -1.45 17.44
N ASP A 109 11.67 -0.60 18.40
CA ASP A 109 11.80 0.87 18.30
C ASP A 109 13.26 1.34 18.46
N THR A 110 14.19 0.43 18.80
CA THR A 110 15.61 0.73 19.08
C THR A 110 16.46 0.98 17.82
N GLY A 111 15.86 1.02 16.63
CA GLY A 111 16.54 1.35 15.37
C GLY A 111 16.52 2.84 14.98
N ARG A 112 15.81 3.72 15.71
CA ARG A 112 15.70 5.15 15.35
C ARG A 112 16.71 6.08 16.02
N ALA A 113 17.63 5.55 16.82
CA ALA A 113 18.61 6.35 17.57
C ALA A 113 20.00 5.68 17.66
N ALA A 114 20.51 5.06 16.59
CA ALA A 114 21.91 4.63 16.53
C ALA A 114 22.36 4.28 15.10
N VAL A 115 22.48 5.27 14.22
CA VAL A 115 23.45 5.20 13.10
C VAL A 115 24.23 6.49 13.10
N ASN A 116 25.06 6.64 14.14
CA ASN A 116 26.26 7.45 14.09
C ASN A 116 27.40 6.55 14.59
N GLY A 117 28.25 6.14 13.65
CA GLY A 117 29.60 5.61 13.87
C GLY A 117 29.79 4.49 14.90
N ARG A 118 29.92 3.24 14.42
CA ARG A 118 31.20 2.50 14.51
C ARG A 118 31.10 1.13 13.84
N ALA A 119 32.20 0.81 13.18
CA ALA A 119 32.44 -0.39 12.42
C ALA A 119 32.46 -1.65 13.30
N TYR A 120 31.92 -2.75 12.77
CA TYR A 120 32.32 -4.09 13.16
C TYR A 120 33.13 -4.69 12.02
N ALA A 121 34.42 -4.88 12.32
CA ALA A 121 35.31 -5.74 11.56
C ALA A 121 34.85 -7.21 11.70
N CYS A 122 34.90 -7.96 10.60
CA CYS A 122 34.94 -9.42 10.63
C CYS A 122 36.28 -9.91 10.05
N PRO A 123 36.85 -11.04 10.55
CA PRO A 123 38.23 -11.43 10.28
C PRO A 123 38.37 -12.25 8.99
N GLY A 124 39.31 -11.82 8.16
CA GLY A 124 40.35 -12.61 7.47
C GLY A 124 39.98 -13.89 6.70
N THR A 125 40.15 -13.82 5.37
CA THR A 125 41.01 -14.75 4.61
C THR A 125 41.57 -14.00 3.39
N GLY A 126 42.91 -14.01 3.26
CA GLY A 126 43.62 -13.14 2.32
C GLY A 126 43.56 -13.54 0.84
N THR A 127 43.93 -12.62 -0.04
CA THR A 127 45.16 -12.67 -0.88
C THR A 127 45.16 -11.49 -1.88
N LYS A 128 46.22 -10.66 -1.79
CA LYS A 128 46.90 -9.83 -2.82
C LYS A 128 46.12 -8.76 -3.64
N ALA A 129 46.43 -7.51 -3.26
CA ALA A 129 46.90 -6.36 -4.06
C ALA A 129 46.22 -5.99 -5.39
N CYS A 130 45.71 -4.75 -5.48
CA CYS A 130 46.17 -3.72 -6.42
C CYS A 130 45.61 -2.33 -6.03
N ALA A 131 46.35 -1.28 -6.41
CA ALA A 131 46.29 0.08 -5.88
C ALA A 131 45.27 1.03 -6.54
N ASN A 132 44.96 2.11 -5.80
CA ASN A 132 44.45 3.44 -6.19
C ASN A 132 43.15 3.55 -7.00
N ALA A 133 42.13 4.19 -6.40
CA ALA A 133 41.52 5.43 -6.91
C ALA A 133 40.38 5.93 -5.99
N ASP A 134 40.55 7.15 -5.50
CA ASP A 134 39.56 8.19 -5.16
C ASP A 134 38.29 7.87 -4.37
N LEU A 135 38.34 8.31 -3.12
CA LEU A 135 37.24 8.55 -2.21
C LEU A 135 36.37 9.72 -2.72
N GLN A 136 35.34 9.44 -3.52
CA GLN A 136 34.29 10.43 -3.81
C GLN A 136 33.16 10.30 -2.78
N SER A 137 32.97 11.38 -2.04
CA SER A 137 31.92 11.64 -1.05
C SER A 137 30.52 11.41 -1.62
N VAL A 138 29.74 10.54 -0.98
CA VAL A 138 28.29 10.44 -1.20
C VAL A 138 27.63 11.75 -0.72
N PRO A 139 26.86 12.47 -1.55
CA PRO A 139 26.17 13.66 -1.10
C PRO A 139 25.03 13.26 -0.15
N LEU A 140 25.06 13.77 1.08
CA LEU A 140 23.90 13.85 1.95
C LEU A 140 22.82 14.68 1.24
N TYR A 141 21.70 14.04 0.85
CA TYR A 141 20.60 14.71 0.17
C TYR A 141 20.00 15.84 1.03
N PRO A 142 19.94 17.09 0.56
CA PRO A 142 19.29 18.17 1.28
C PRO A 142 17.76 18.14 1.06
N SER A 143 17.03 18.19 2.19
CA SER A 143 15.59 18.48 2.32
C SER A 143 14.58 17.49 1.71
N GLN A 144 14.22 16.46 2.48
CA GLN A 144 12.91 15.81 2.36
C GLN A 144 11.83 16.83 2.75
N VAL A 145 11.35 17.64 1.80
CA VAL A 145 10.08 18.35 2.02
C VAL A 145 9.01 17.26 2.14
N PRO A 146 8.32 17.12 3.29
CA PRO A 146 7.24 16.16 3.41
C PRO A 146 6.23 16.49 2.31
N ILE A 147 5.92 15.53 1.44
CA ILE A 147 4.85 15.73 0.48
C ILE A 147 3.55 15.78 1.27
N THR A 148 3.02 17.00 1.42
CA THR A 148 1.72 17.28 2.03
C THR A 148 0.59 17.21 1.01
N ASP A 149 0.91 17.14 -0.29
CA ASP A 149 -0.06 17.06 -1.37
C ASP A 149 -0.59 15.63 -1.51
N CYS A 150 -1.75 15.40 -0.89
CA CYS A 150 -2.49 14.14 -0.97
C CYS A 150 -3.43 14.06 -2.18
N ARG A 151 -3.41 15.04 -3.09
CA ARG A 151 -4.37 15.09 -4.19
C ARG A 151 -4.12 13.99 -5.21
N LEU A 152 -5.22 13.40 -5.65
CA LEU A 152 -5.26 12.40 -6.71
C LEU A 152 -6.18 12.89 -7.82
N GLU A 153 -5.70 12.95 -9.05
CA GLU A 153 -6.59 13.01 -10.21
C GLU A 153 -7.05 11.59 -10.55
N VAL A 154 -8.37 11.41 -10.71
CA VAL A 154 -9.00 10.14 -11.02
C VAL A 154 -9.81 10.29 -12.29
N ARG A 155 -9.45 9.48 -13.30
CA ARG A 155 -10.16 9.41 -14.59
C ARG A 155 -10.78 8.04 -14.73
N LEU A 156 -12.08 7.98 -14.99
CA LEU A 156 -12.81 6.74 -15.24
C LEU A 156 -13.11 6.59 -16.73
N PHE A 157 -12.97 5.37 -17.24
CA PHE A 157 -13.18 5.06 -18.64
C PHE A 157 -14.08 3.85 -18.83
N TYR A 158 -15.00 3.96 -19.79
CA TYR A 158 -15.83 2.86 -20.29
C TYR A 158 -15.45 2.55 -21.72
N HIS A 159 -14.87 1.36 -21.93
CA HIS A 159 -14.40 0.91 -23.24
C HIS A 159 -13.56 1.99 -23.95
N GLY A 160 -12.60 2.56 -23.21
CA GLY A 160 -11.68 3.61 -23.68
C GLY A 160 -12.24 5.04 -23.68
N ASN A 161 -13.55 5.24 -23.51
CA ASN A 161 -14.16 6.57 -23.46
C ASN A 161 -14.09 7.13 -22.04
N VAL A 162 -13.61 8.37 -21.87
CA VAL A 162 -13.64 9.05 -20.57
C VAL A 162 -15.09 9.32 -20.18
N VAL A 163 -15.50 8.82 -19.02
CA VAL A 163 -16.86 9.05 -18.47
C VAL A 163 -16.86 9.93 -17.23
N GLN A 164 -15.71 10.10 -16.59
CA GLN A 164 -15.55 11.00 -15.45
C GLN A 164 -14.08 11.39 -15.28
N ASN A 165 -13.80 12.64 -14.95
CA ASN A 165 -12.49 13.13 -14.53
C ASN A 165 -12.67 14.10 -13.36
N LEU A 166 -11.93 13.91 -12.27
CA LEU A 166 -11.94 14.80 -11.12
C LEU A 166 -10.64 14.74 -10.33
N ILE A 167 -10.45 15.73 -9.47
CA ILE A 167 -9.36 15.76 -8.49
C ILE A 167 -9.96 15.59 -7.09
N THR A 168 -9.41 14.65 -6.33
CA THR A 168 -9.76 14.45 -4.92
C THR A 168 -8.73 15.16 -4.04
N THR A 169 -9.19 15.79 -2.96
CA THR A 169 -8.35 16.56 -2.02
C THR A 169 -8.38 16.00 -0.60
N SER A 170 -9.02 14.85 -0.39
CA SER A 170 -9.16 14.25 0.94
C SER A 170 -7.84 13.60 1.38
N PRO A 171 -7.36 13.87 2.61
CA PRO A 171 -6.17 13.21 3.15
C PRO A 171 -6.38 11.71 3.41
N ASP A 172 -7.63 11.27 3.60
CA ASP A 172 -7.98 9.84 3.71
C ASP A 172 -8.02 9.14 2.33
N GLY A 173 -7.70 9.87 1.26
CA GLY A 173 -7.74 9.37 -0.11
C GLY A 173 -9.14 9.36 -0.72
N CYS A 174 -9.38 8.41 -1.61
CA CYS A 174 -10.64 8.28 -2.32
C CYS A 174 -11.07 6.83 -2.56
N PHE A 175 -12.37 6.58 -2.43
CA PHE A 175 -12.99 5.34 -2.89
C PHE A 175 -13.41 5.45 -4.34
N ILE A 176 -13.06 4.48 -5.18
CA ILE A 176 -13.62 4.31 -6.54
C ILE A 176 -14.56 3.11 -6.49
N LEU A 177 -15.88 3.34 -6.57
CA LEU A 177 -16.89 2.34 -6.24
C LEU A 177 -18.21 2.54 -7.00
N HIS A 178 -19.09 1.54 -6.98
CA HIS A 178 -20.45 1.67 -7.52
C HIS A 178 -21.50 1.93 -6.43
N GLY A 179 -21.31 1.32 -5.25
CA GLY A 179 -22.29 1.30 -4.16
C GLY A 179 -21.80 2.02 -2.92
N CYS A 180 -21.84 1.34 -1.77
CA CYS A 180 -21.47 1.95 -0.50
C CYS A 180 -20.00 1.68 -0.15
N ALA A 181 -19.30 2.73 0.29
CA ALA A 181 -17.96 2.59 0.85
C ALA A 181 -18.00 1.66 2.08
N PRO A 182 -17.09 0.68 2.19
CA PRO A 182 -17.01 -0.23 3.32
C PRO A 182 -16.34 0.44 4.52
N VAL A 183 -16.87 1.61 4.92
CA VAL A 183 -16.41 2.31 6.10
C VAL A 183 -16.66 1.42 7.31
N GLY A 184 -15.58 1.11 8.03
CA GLY A 184 -15.68 0.42 9.31
C GLY A 184 -16.50 1.25 10.29
N ASN A 185 -16.85 0.67 11.43
CA ASN A 185 -17.62 1.38 12.45
C ASN A 185 -16.89 2.67 12.86
N GLU A 186 -17.44 3.83 12.49
CA GLU A 186 -16.86 5.17 12.72
C GLU A 186 -16.58 5.42 14.20
N ARG A 187 -17.37 4.80 15.10
CA ARG A 187 -17.14 4.85 16.55
C ARG A 187 -15.82 4.22 17.01
N ILE A 188 -15.19 3.41 16.16
CA ILE A 188 -13.94 2.68 16.47
C ILE A 188 -12.74 3.32 15.79
N TYR A 189 -12.90 3.80 14.56
CA TYR A 189 -11.79 4.26 13.73
C TYR A 189 -11.80 5.76 13.45
N GLY A 190 -12.82 6.48 13.93
CA GLY A 190 -13.11 7.85 13.52
C GLY A 190 -13.88 7.91 12.20
N PRO A 191 -14.40 9.08 11.83
CA PRO A 191 -14.97 9.30 10.51
C PRO A 191 -13.88 9.11 9.45
N CYS A 192 -14.25 8.53 8.31
CA CYS A 192 -13.37 8.44 7.15
C CYS A 192 -13.91 9.42 6.10
N GLU A 193 -13.15 10.46 5.84
CA GLU A 193 -13.51 11.55 4.94
C GLU A 193 -13.08 11.28 3.49
N ALA A 194 -12.69 10.02 3.20
CA ALA A 194 -12.27 9.60 1.87
C ALA A 194 -13.34 9.96 0.82
N LYS A 195 -12.91 10.68 -0.21
CA LYS A 195 -13.81 11.13 -1.28
C LYS A 195 -14.37 9.92 -2.02
N LYS A 196 -15.69 9.86 -2.16
CA LYS A 196 -16.35 8.82 -2.95
C LYS A 196 -16.42 9.25 -4.41
N VAL A 197 -15.81 8.45 -5.28
CA VAL A 197 -15.83 8.54 -6.73
C VAL A 197 -16.69 7.40 -7.24
N PHE A 198 -17.90 7.74 -7.68
CA PHE A 198 -18.86 6.74 -8.14
C PHE A 198 -18.63 6.41 -9.61
N PHE A 199 -18.69 5.13 -9.96
CA PHE A 199 -18.85 4.71 -11.35
C PHE A 199 -20.17 5.28 -11.89
N PRO A 200 -20.14 6.04 -13.02
CA PRO A 200 -21.37 6.49 -13.69
C PRO A 200 -22.27 5.32 -14.11
N ARG A 201 -23.51 5.62 -14.51
CA ARG A 201 -24.32 4.58 -15.15
C ARG A 201 -23.83 4.34 -16.58
N PRO A 202 -23.93 3.13 -17.14
CA PRO A 202 -23.42 2.84 -18.49
C PRO A 202 -24.02 3.71 -19.60
N GLU A 203 -25.23 4.27 -19.40
CA GLU A 203 -25.95 5.07 -20.41
C GLU A 203 -25.33 6.45 -20.66
N VAL A 204 -24.34 6.88 -19.86
CA VAL A 204 -23.64 8.16 -20.07
C VAL A 204 -22.81 8.20 -21.35
N VAL A 205 -22.55 7.05 -21.96
CA VAL A 205 -21.82 6.90 -23.22
C VAL A 205 -22.52 5.87 -24.09
N HIS A 206 -22.47 6.06 -25.41
CA HIS A 206 -23.02 5.09 -26.35
C HIS A 206 -22.09 3.88 -26.46
N LEU A 207 -22.50 2.77 -25.86
CA LEU A 207 -21.76 1.51 -25.87
C LEU A 207 -22.46 0.48 -26.77
N PRO A 208 -21.70 -0.41 -27.44
CA PRO A 208 -22.29 -1.55 -28.13
C PRO A 208 -23.15 -2.39 -27.16
N PRO A 209 -24.30 -2.96 -27.60
CA PRO A 209 -25.23 -3.66 -26.72
C PRO A 209 -24.58 -4.74 -25.84
N GLY A 210 -23.71 -5.58 -26.41
CA GLY A 210 -23.01 -6.63 -25.65
C GLY A 210 -22.03 -6.09 -24.59
N ILE A 211 -21.43 -4.92 -24.84
CA ILE A 211 -20.54 -4.24 -23.87
C ILE A 211 -21.35 -3.64 -22.72
N ALA A 212 -22.47 -2.98 -23.04
CA ALA A 212 -23.37 -2.41 -22.04
C ALA A 212 -23.96 -3.50 -21.12
N GLU A 213 -24.36 -4.63 -21.68
CA GLU A 213 -24.86 -5.79 -20.91
C GLU A 213 -23.77 -6.37 -19.98
N ALA A 214 -22.56 -6.56 -20.50
CA ALA A 214 -21.43 -7.04 -19.70
C ALA A 214 -21.09 -6.09 -18.55
N MET A 215 -21.10 -4.77 -18.78
CA MET A 215 -20.90 -3.78 -17.72
C MET A 215 -22.01 -3.80 -16.67
N THR A 216 -23.26 -3.91 -17.10
CA THR A 216 -24.42 -3.98 -16.19
C THR A 216 -24.32 -5.19 -15.25
N ARG A 217 -23.77 -6.31 -15.74
CA ARG A 217 -23.48 -7.49 -14.92
C ARG A 217 -22.26 -7.31 -14.00
N LEU A 218 -21.28 -6.50 -14.38
CA LEU A 218 -20.05 -6.28 -13.62
C LEU A 218 -20.23 -5.29 -12.47
N LEU A 219 -20.95 -4.17 -12.67
CA LEU A 219 -21.08 -3.08 -11.71
C LEU A 219 -21.53 -3.51 -10.29
N PRO A 220 -22.49 -4.44 -10.11
CA PRO A 220 -22.87 -4.95 -8.79
C PRO A 220 -21.70 -5.57 -8.01
N HIS A 221 -20.73 -6.17 -8.72
CA HIS A 221 -19.55 -6.73 -8.07
C HIS A 221 -18.54 -5.67 -7.62
N LEU A 222 -18.72 -4.41 -8.02
CA LEU A 222 -17.87 -3.25 -7.71
C LEU A 222 -18.44 -2.35 -6.60
N GLU A 223 -19.51 -2.77 -5.92
CA GLU A 223 -20.20 -1.98 -4.89
C GLU A 223 -19.27 -1.35 -3.84
N LYS A 224 -18.38 -2.16 -3.26
CA LYS A 224 -17.42 -1.73 -2.22
C LYS A 224 -16.14 -1.12 -2.78
N GLY A 225 -15.92 -1.26 -4.09
CA GLY A 225 -14.81 -0.69 -4.84
C GLY A 225 -13.40 -0.92 -4.29
N VAL A 226 -12.56 0.08 -4.51
CA VAL A 226 -11.16 0.20 -4.03
C VAL A 226 -10.97 1.53 -3.30
N LEU A 227 -10.11 1.57 -2.30
CA LEU A 227 -9.62 2.81 -1.66
C LEU A 227 -8.21 3.08 -2.14
N VAL A 228 -7.94 4.29 -2.62
CA VAL A 228 -6.60 4.76 -3.01
C VAL A 228 -6.25 5.98 -2.19
N TRP A 229 -5.04 6.04 -1.63
CA TRP A 229 -4.60 7.17 -0.81
C TRP A 229 -3.11 7.44 -0.98
N VAL A 230 -2.72 8.67 -0.66
CA VAL A 230 -1.32 9.10 -0.58
C VAL A 230 -0.90 9.08 0.88
N ALA A 231 0.26 8.51 1.16
CA ALA A 231 0.93 8.55 2.45
C ALA A 231 2.36 9.07 2.26
N PRO A 232 3.08 9.45 3.34
CA PRO A 232 4.42 10.02 3.23
C PRO A 232 5.43 9.13 2.50
N ASP A 233 5.23 7.82 2.52
CA ASP A 233 6.12 6.84 1.92
C ASP A 233 5.64 6.31 0.55
N GLY A 234 4.44 6.69 0.09
CA GLY A 234 3.96 6.25 -1.23
C GLY A 234 2.49 6.46 -1.53
N VAL A 235 2.08 5.91 -2.67
CA VAL A 235 0.66 5.77 -3.03
C VAL A 235 0.24 4.33 -2.75
N PHE A 236 -0.92 4.15 -2.13
CA PHE A 236 -1.41 2.85 -1.71
C PHE A 236 -2.83 2.61 -2.21
N ILE A 237 -3.15 1.33 -2.38
CA ILE A 237 -4.49 0.86 -2.72
C ILE A 237 -4.92 -0.30 -1.82
N LYS A 238 -6.23 -0.38 -1.60
CA LYS A 238 -6.85 -1.54 -0.97
C LYS A 238 -8.16 -1.89 -1.67
N ARG A 239 -8.29 -3.15 -2.09
CA ARG A 239 -9.48 -3.68 -2.77
C ARG A 239 -10.50 -4.24 -1.79
N PHE A 240 -11.77 -3.87 -1.93
CA PHE A 240 -12.86 -4.37 -1.08
C PHE A 240 -14.00 -5.05 -1.87
N CYS A 241 -14.14 -4.72 -3.14
CA CYS A 241 -15.14 -5.27 -4.04
C CYS A 241 -15.01 -6.78 -4.26
N GLN A 242 -16.11 -7.41 -4.70
CA GLN A 242 -16.14 -8.82 -5.07
C GLN A 242 -15.47 -9.03 -6.43
N GLY A 243 -15.70 -8.12 -7.37
CA GLY A 243 -15.09 -8.10 -8.69
C GLY A 243 -13.57 -8.07 -8.59
N ARG A 244 -12.89 -8.81 -9.46
CA ARG A 244 -11.42 -8.79 -9.54
C ARG A 244 -10.98 -7.41 -10.00
N VAL A 245 -9.86 -6.94 -9.47
CA VAL A 245 -9.23 -5.68 -9.91
C VAL A 245 -7.80 -6.00 -10.24
N TYR A 246 -7.37 -5.55 -11.39
CA TYR A 246 -6.02 -5.69 -11.91
C TYR A 246 -5.42 -4.31 -12.09
N TRP A 247 -4.10 -4.21 -12.12
CA TRP A 247 -3.42 -2.92 -12.17
C TRP A 247 -2.11 -2.96 -12.97
N ASP A 248 -1.65 -1.77 -13.35
CA ASP A 248 -0.31 -1.53 -13.88
C ASP A 248 0.18 -0.17 -13.37
N GLY A 249 1.49 -0.02 -13.22
CA GLY A 249 2.08 1.18 -12.64
C GLY A 249 3.53 0.99 -12.17
N PRO A 250 4.10 1.96 -11.43
CA PRO A 250 5.53 2.01 -11.14
C PRO A 250 6.07 0.80 -10.38
N LEU A 251 5.29 0.24 -9.45
CA LEU A 251 5.66 -0.93 -8.67
C LEU A 251 5.03 -2.24 -9.19
N ALA A 252 4.45 -2.25 -10.39
CA ALA A 252 3.86 -3.46 -10.94
C ALA A 252 4.96 -4.50 -11.23
N GLU A 253 4.80 -5.71 -10.67
CA GLU A 253 5.79 -6.78 -10.79
C GLU A 253 5.88 -7.37 -12.20
N HIS A 254 4.76 -7.35 -12.94
CA HIS A 254 4.65 -7.99 -14.24
C HIS A 254 4.23 -7.01 -15.32
N ARG A 255 5.01 -6.95 -16.41
CA ARG A 255 4.70 -6.14 -17.58
C ARG A 255 3.85 -6.85 -18.63
N HIS A 256 3.91 -8.19 -18.66
CA HIS A 256 3.26 -9.02 -19.67
C HIS A 256 2.29 -10.06 -19.06
N LYS A 257 2.12 -10.02 -17.74
CA LYS A 257 1.17 -10.88 -17.02
C LYS A 257 0.26 -10.01 -16.16
N PRO A 258 -0.97 -10.45 -15.89
CA PRO A 258 -1.89 -9.65 -15.09
C PRO A 258 -1.40 -9.42 -13.66
N ASN A 259 -1.37 -8.17 -13.19
CA ASN A 259 -1.11 -7.86 -11.77
C ASN A 259 -2.44 -7.74 -11.04
N LYS A 260 -2.79 -8.75 -10.24
CA LYS A 260 -4.08 -8.81 -9.55
C LYS A 260 -3.98 -8.21 -8.14
N LEU A 261 -4.93 -7.36 -7.78
CA LEU A 261 -5.09 -6.88 -6.41
C LEU A 261 -5.83 -7.92 -5.56
N GLU A 262 -5.16 -8.33 -4.49
CA GLU A 262 -5.75 -9.23 -3.52
C GLU A 262 -6.75 -8.52 -2.61
N ARG A 263 -7.87 -9.19 -2.34
CA ARG A 263 -8.98 -8.60 -1.60
C ARG A 263 -8.58 -8.36 -0.15
N GLU A 264 -8.91 -7.19 0.38
CA GLU A 264 -8.59 -6.73 1.73
C GLU A 264 -7.09 -6.67 2.06
N ARG A 265 -6.22 -6.81 1.08
CA ARG A 265 -4.78 -6.57 1.22
C ARG A 265 -4.44 -5.16 0.75
N THR A 266 -3.64 -4.46 1.55
CA THR A 266 -3.04 -3.19 1.14
C THR A 266 -1.89 -3.50 0.20
N CYS A 267 -1.83 -2.78 -0.92
CA CYS A 267 -0.77 -2.87 -1.92
C CYS A 267 -0.17 -1.47 -2.12
N LYS A 268 1.16 -1.39 -2.23
CA LYS A 268 1.88 -0.16 -2.53
C LYS A 268 2.00 -0.03 -4.05
N LEU A 269 1.52 1.07 -4.60
CA LEU A 269 1.47 1.35 -6.04
C LEU A 269 2.67 2.17 -6.52
N LEU A 270 3.16 3.05 -5.66
CA LEU A 270 4.28 3.95 -5.90
C LEU A 270 5.06 4.10 -4.60
N ASP A 271 6.38 3.98 -4.66
CA ASP A 271 7.28 4.20 -3.52
C ASP A 271 7.97 5.57 -3.65
N MET A 272 7.86 6.39 -2.60
CA MET A 272 8.39 7.75 -2.65
C MET A 272 9.90 7.80 -2.79
N THR A 273 10.63 6.88 -2.18
CA THR A 273 12.09 6.87 -2.28
C THR A 273 12.54 6.51 -3.69
N ILE A 274 11.90 5.50 -4.29
CA ILE A 274 12.16 5.11 -5.68
C ILE A 274 11.83 6.28 -6.63
N PHE A 275 10.63 6.86 -6.50
CA PHE A 275 10.20 7.97 -7.34
C PHE A 275 11.15 9.18 -7.26
N MET A 276 11.59 9.57 -6.06
CA MET A 276 12.48 10.72 -5.89
C MET A 276 13.88 10.45 -6.46
N GLN A 277 14.38 9.21 -6.34
CA GLN A 277 15.66 8.81 -6.95
C GLN A 277 15.58 8.83 -8.48
N GLU A 278 14.51 8.27 -9.06
CA GLU A 278 14.28 8.31 -10.51
C GLU A 278 14.13 9.74 -11.02
N LEU A 279 13.38 10.59 -10.30
CA LEU A 279 13.25 12.01 -10.61
C LEU A 279 14.61 12.73 -10.59
N GLN A 280 15.47 12.42 -9.62
CA GLN A 280 16.80 13.01 -9.56
C GLN A 280 17.68 12.57 -10.73
N ASN A 281 17.67 11.27 -11.04
CA ASN A 281 18.41 10.73 -12.18
C ASN A 281 17.93 11.38 -13.48
N HIS A 282 16.62 11.52 -13.65
CA HIS A 282 16.01 12.22 -14.79
C HIS A 282 16.47 13.68 -14.90
N ARG A 283 16.44 14.43 -13.77
CA ARG A 283 16.89 15.83 -13.71
C ARG A 283 18.35 16.03 -14.10
N GLN A 284 19.18 15.01 -13.90
CA GLN A 284 20.60 15.00 -14.26
C GLN A 284 20.85 14.47 -15.68
N GLY A 285 19.80 14.12 -16.43
CA GLY A 285 19.91 13.48 -17.75
C GLY A 285 20.41 12.03 -17.70
N ALA A 286 20.48 11.43 -16.51
CA ALA A 286 21.01 10.09 -16.25
C ALA A 286 19.93 8.99 -16.26
N GLY A 287 18.68 9.32 -16.60
CA GLY A 287 17.58 8.35 -16.61
C GLY A 287 16.30 8.85 -17.30
N PRO A 288 15.36 7.93 -17.56
CA PRO A 288 14.06 8.27 -18.11
C PRO A 288 13.22 9.06 -17.10
N GLU A 289 12.14 9.70 -17.59
CA GLU A 289 11.15 10.33 -16.71
C GLU A 289 10.53 9.26 -15.78
N PRO A 290 10.44 9.52 -14.45
CA PRO A 290 9.82 8.59 -13.51
C PRO A 290 8.35 8.33 -13.85
N GLN A 291 7.92 7.07 -13.77
CA GLN A 291 6.51 6.73 -13.92
C GLN A 291 5.77 7.01 -12.62
N TYR A 292 4.57 7.57 -12.72
CA TYR A 292 3.73 7.86 -11.55
C TYR A 292 2.24 7.56 -11.77
N THR A 293 1.85 7.31 -13.02
CA THR A 293 0.46 7.00 -13.36
C THR A 293 0.16 5.54 -13.04
N VAL A 294 -0.99 5.31 -12.39
CA VAL A 294 -1.48 3.97 -12.07
C VAL A 294 -2.75 3.71 -12.88
N ASP A 295 -2.76 2.59 -13.60
CA ASP A 295 -3.94 2.11 -14.31
C ASP A 295 -4.59 0.95 -13.54
N LEU A 296 -5.91 1.00 -13.42
CA LEU A 296 -6.74 -0.03 -12.80
C LEU A 296 -7.71 -0.58 -13.84
N CYS A 297 -7.89 -1.90 -13.86
CA CYS A 297 -8.88 -2.59 -14.67
C CYS A 297 -9.80 -3.43 -13.78
N PHE A 298 -11.11 -3.30 -13.98
CA PHE A 298 -12.11 -3.93 -13.14
C PHE A 298 -12.80 -5.07 -13.91
N GLY A 299 -12.80 -6.28 -13.33
CA GLY A 299 -13.48 -7.46 -13.87
C GLY A 299 -12.68 -8.29 -14.87
N GLU A 300 -11.78 -7.66 -15.62
CA GLU A 300 -10.97 -8.27 -16.68
C GLU A 300 -9.48 -8.27 -16.36
N GLU A 301 -8.74 -9.24 -16.89
CA GLU A 301 -7.30 -9.34 -16.68
C GLU A 301 -6.55 -8.16 -17.30
N PHE A 302 -5.53 -7.67 -16.59
CA PHE A 302 -4.71 -6.54 -17.01
C PHE A 302 -3.34 -6.52 -16.29
N PRO A 303 -2.22 -6.18 -16.96
CA PRO A 303 -2.05 -6.06 -18.42
C PRO A 303 -2.47 -7.32 -19.17
N ASP A 304 -3.04 -7.15 -20.36
CA ASP A 304 -3.50 -8.24 -21.24
C ASP A 304 -2.79 -8.12 -22.59
N PRO A 305 -1.88 -9.05 -22.94
CA PRO A 305 -1.17 -9.03 -24.21
C PRO A 305 -2.08 -9.14 -25.44
N SER A 306 -3.28 -9.70 -25.30
CA SER A 306 -4.21 -9.93 -26.40
C SER A 306 -5.11 -8.73 -26.70
N GLN A 307 -5.26 -7.81 -25.76
CA GLN A 307 -6.24 -6.74 -25.86
C GLN A 307 -5.75 -5.43 -25.22
N PRO A 308 -5.80 -4.29 -25.93
CA PRO A 308 -5.37 -3.01 -25.37
C PRO A 308 -6.34 -2.51 -24.28
N LYS A 309 -5.83 -1.66 -23.37
CA LYS A 309 -6.60 -1.02 -22.29
C LYS A 309 -7.89 -0.34 -22.78
N THR A 310 -7.86 0.25 -23.98
CA THR A 310 -9.00 0.96 -24.58
C THR A 310 -10.18 0.07 -24.95
N LYS A 311 -10.02 -1.26 -24.93
CA LYS A 311 -11.10 -2.22 -25.19
C LYS A 311 -11.63 -2.89 -23.91
N LYS A 312 -11.03 -2.61 -22.75
CA LYS A 312 -11.50 -3.10 -21.45
C LYS A 312 -12.79 -2.39 -21.06
N LEU A 313 -13.72 -3.11 -20.45
CA LEU A 313 -15.02 -2.62 -20.01
C LEU A 313 -14.84 -1.40 -19.11
N ILE A 314 -14.28 -1.58 -17.92
CA ILE A 314 -14.16 -0.51 -16.92
C ILE A 314 -12.69 -0.38 -16.51
N THR A 315 -12.13 0.81 -16.73
CA THR A 315 -10.78 1.15 -16.26
C THR A 315 -10.79 2.48 -15.51
N ALA A 316 -9.80 2.67 -14.64
CA ALA A 316 -9.53 3.93 -13.98
C ALA A 316 -8.05 4.27 -14.10
N GLN A 317 -7.74 5.53 -14.30
CA GLN A 317 -6.38 6.06 -14.20
C GLN A 317 -6.30 6.94 -12.96
N VAL A 318 -5.31 6.67 -12.11
CA VAL A 318 -5.02 7.45 -10.90
C VAL A 318 -3.68 8.13 -11.07
N ILE A 319 -3.67 9.45 -10.91
CA ILE A 319 -2.48 10.29 -11.07
C ILE A 319 -2.25 11.04 -9.75
N PRO A 320 -1.17 10.74 -9.02
CA PRO A 320 -0.79 11.51 -7.85
C PRO A 320 -0.26 12.89 -8.24
N LEU A 321 -0.95 13.95 -7.82
CA LEU A 321 -0.61 15.31 -8.26
C LEU A 321 0.70 15.83 -7.69
N PHE A 322 1.17 15.29 -6.56
CA PHE A 322 2.50 15.60 -6.07
C PHE A 322 3.58 15.23 -7.10
N ALA A 323 3.42 14.11 -7.81
CA ALA A 323 4.40 13.64 -8.78
C ALA A 323 4.44 14.57 -10.00
N VAL A 324 3.25 15.00 -10.46
CA VAL A 324 3.09 16.00 -11.53
C VAL A 324 3.80 17.31 -11.15
N GLU A 325 3.58 17.83 -9.94
CA GLU A 325 4.21 19.07 -9.49
C GLU A 325 5.72 18.92 -9.32
N CYS A 326 6.20 17.78 -8.81
CA CYS A 326 7.62 17.46 -8.72
C CYS A 326 8.31 17.48 -10.09
N LEU A 327 7.65 16.97 -11.13
CA LEU A 327 8.13 17.01 -12.51
C LEU A 327 8.01 18.40 -13.13
N ARG A 328 6.91 19.13 -12.91
CA ARG A 328 6.72 20.48 -13.44
C ARG A 328 7.80 21.46 -12.94
N ARG A 329 8.23 21.32 -11.69
CA ARG A 329 9.34 22.12 -11.13
C ARG A 329 10.69 21.89 -11.83
N HIS A 330 10.87 20.78 -12.54
CA HIS A 330 12.04 20.57 -13.40
C HIS A 330 11.98 21.41 -14.68
N ASN A 331 10.78 21.57 -15.25
CA ASN A 331 10.57 22.23 -16.53
C ASN A 331 10.37 23.76 -16.44
N ALA A 332 10.34 24.32 -15.22
CA ALA A 332 10.31 25.77 -15.05
C ALA A 332 11.70 26.34 -15.43
N PRO A 333 11.80 27.21 -16.46
CA PRO A 333 13.07 27.88 -16.73
C PRO A 333 13.46 28.70 -15.51
N ASN A 334 14.71 28.55 -15.06
CA ASN A 334 15.29 29.44 -14.05
C ASN A 334 15.14 30.87 -14.54
N ASN A 335 14.21 31.63 -13.95
CA ASN A 335 14.03 33.03 -14.30
C ASN A 335 15.32 33.79 -13.98
N VAL A 336 15.81 34.46 -15.02
CA VAL A 336 17.00 35.30 -15.10
C VAL A 336 17.15 36.18 -13.86
N GLU A 337 18.28 36.03 -13.16
CA GLU A 337 18.78 37.10 -12.28
C GLU A 337 18.96 38.35 -13.13
N MET A 338 18.12 39.36 -12.90
CA MET A 338 18.35 40.72 -13.35
C MET A 338 19.68 41.18 -12.73
N LYS A 339 20.77 41.09 -13.51
CA LYS A 339 22.02 41.79 -13.18
C LYS A 339 21.71 43.28 -13.16
N GLN A 340 21.76 43.87 -11.97
CA GLN A 340 21.85 45.32 -11.81
C GLN A 340 23.12 45.80 -12.52
N SER A 341 22.94 46.72 -13.45
CA SER A 341 24.03 47.39 -14.18
C SER A 341 24.95 48.12 -13.19
N PRO A 342 26.28 48.02 -13.29
CA PRO A 342 27.18 48.79 -12.42
C PRO A 342 27.17 50.28 -12.81
N PRO A 343 27.37 51.20 -11.85
CA PRO A 343 27.30 52.63 -12.12
C PRO A 343 28.48 53.11 -12.96
N HIS A 344 28.18 53.96 -13.95
CA HIS A 344 29.15 54.65 -14.78
C HIS A 344 30.16 55.45 -13.94
N ARG A 345 31.44 55.08 -14.06
CA ARG A 345 32.57 55.86 -13.58
C ARG A 345 32.76 57.05 -14.52
N LYS A 346 32.47 58.27 -14.04
CA LYS A 346 32.85 59.52 -14.71
C LYS A 346 34.36 59.70 -14.58
N THR A 347 35.07 59.78 -15.70
CA THR A 347 36.41 60.34 -15.81
C THR A 347 36.28 61.85 -15.97
N ASN A 348 36.78 62.61 -15.00
CA ASN A 348 37.24 63.99 -15.18
C ASN A 348 38.77 63.96 -15.09
N GLU A 349 39.39 64.59 -16.10
CA GLU A 349 40.80 65.06 -16.24
C GLU A 349 41.95 64.09 -15.98
#